data_AF-A0A838FBT1-F1
#
_entry.id   AF-A0A838FBT1-F1
#
_cell.length_a   1.000
_cell.length_b   1.000
_cell.length_c   1.000
_cell.angle_alpha   90.00
_cell.angle_beta   90.00
_cell.angle_gamma   90.00
#
_symmetry.space_group_name_H-M   'P 1'
#
loop_
_entity.id
_entity.type
_entity.pdbx_description
1 polymer ?
#
loop_
_entity_poly.entity_id
_entity_poly.type
_entity_poly.pdbx_seq_one_letter_code
_entity_poly.pdbx_strand_id
1 'polypeptide(L)'
;MTEKQNKALNKRYNVAAKYRGFVIQQFCDIELMIDLVICRYFCDNINKSKELLHRLVSDKLDFNTKKILLGYILHNHYTKFIEDNPKFLSDLTKAQEFRNVLAHRKVFTRKKSDLDTFDGDNVWFENPYCKE
;
A
#
# COMPACT_ATOMS: atom_id res chain seq x y z
N MET A 1 -21.84 0.22 28.78
CA MET A 1 -20.46 0.77 28.77
C MET A 1 -20.43 2.02 29.61
N THR A 2 -19.40 2.18 30.45
CA THR A 2 -19.17 3.41 31.21
C THR A 2 -18.58 4.50 30.32
N GLU A 3 -18.75 5.77 30.70
CA GLU A 3 -18.20 6.92 29.97
C GLU A 3 -16.67 6.82 29.78
N LYS A 4 -15.97 6.27 30.78
CA LYS A 4 -14.54 5.99 30.74
C LYS A 4 -14.18 4.92 29.69
N GLN A 5 -15.01 3.88 29.55
CA GLN A 5 -14.85 2.86 28.51
C GLN A 5 -15.08 3.43 27.10
N ASN A 6 -16.11 4.27 26.93
CA ASN A 6 -16.38 4.94 25.65
C ASN A 6 -15.24 5.86 25.21
N LYS A 7 -14.68 6.66 26.14
CA LYS A 7 -13.55 7.56 25.86
C LYS A 7 -12.29 6.80 25.46
N ALA A 8 -12.00 5.69 26.14
CA ALA A 8 -10.86 4.82 25.82
C ALA A 8 -11.04 4.14 24.44
N LEU A 9 -12.25 3.69 24.13
CA LEU A 9 -12.59 3.08 22.85
C LEU A 9 -12.47 4.08 21.68
N ASN A 10 -13.02 5.29 21.82
CA ASN A 10 -12.88 6.35 20.82
C ASN A 10 -11.42 6.74 20.57
N LYS A 11 -10.60 6.77 21.63
CA LYS A 11 -9.16 7.00 21.49
C LYS A 11 -8.49 5.92 20.64
N ARG A 12 -8.82 4.65 20.83
CA ARG A 12 -8.29 3.53 20.03
C ARG A 12 -8.74 3.62 18.58
N TYR A 13 -10.02 3.91 18.32
CA TYR A 13 -10.53 4.11 16.97
C TYR A 13 -9.80 5.23 16.22
N ASN A 14 -9.59 6.38 16.87
CA ASN A 14 -8.90 7.51 16.24
C ASN A 14 -7.43 7.17 15.91
N VAL A 15 -6.76 6.44 16.80
CA VAL A 15 -5.38 5.98 16.58
C VAL A 15 -5.33 4.99 15.40
N ALA A 16 -6.22 4.00 15.38
CA ALA A 16 -6.31 3.04 14.27
C ALA A 16 -6.62 3.72 12.93
N ALA A 17 -7.56 4.67 12.91
CA ALA A 17 -7.90 5.44 11.71
C ALA A 17 -6.71 6.24 11.18
N LYS A 18 -5.94 6.88 12.09
CA LYS A 18 -4.73 7.63 11.72
C LYS A 18 -3.68 6.75 11.06
N TYR A 19 -3.37 5.59 11.66
CA TYR A 19 -2.37 4.67 11.10
C TYR A 19 -2.83 4.05 9.78
N ARG A 20 -4.11 3.66 9.68
CA ARG A 20 -4.68 3.18 8.44
C ARG A 20 -4.56 4.22 7.33
N GLY A 21 -4.93 5.49 7.62
CA GLY A 21 -4.78 6.59 6.67
C GLY A 21 -3.33 6.79 6.24
N PHE A 22 -2.40 6.72 7.19
CA PHE A 22 -0.96 6.80 6.90
C PHE A 22 -0.49 5.69 5.95
N VAL A 23 -0.78 4.42 6.23
CA VAL A 23 -0.34 3.32 5.36
C VAL A 23 -0.99 3.38 3.98
N ILE A 24 -2.28 3.70 3.91
CA ILE A 24 -2.98 3.88 2.62
C ILE A 24 -2.29 4.99 1.82
N GLN A 25 -1.96 6.13 2.44
CA GLN A 25 -1.26 7.21 1.77
C GLN A 25 0.11 6.77 1.25
N GLN A 26 0.91 6.08 2.08
CA GLN A 26 2.22 5.58 1.66
C GLN A 26 2.11 4.62 0.46
N PHE A 27 1.09 3.76 0.44
CA PHE A 27 0.86 2.88 -0.70
C PHE A 27 0.43 3.65 -1.96
N CYS A 28 -0.41 4.69 -1.82
CA CYS A 28 -0.74 5.58 -2.92
C CYS A 28 0.49 6.30 -3.48
N ASP A 29 1.41 6.73 -2.61
CA ASP A 29 2.66 7.37 -3.03
C ASP A 29 3.55 6.40 -3.82
N ILE A 30 3.66 5.13 -3.36
CA ILE A 30 4.37 4.07 -4.09
C ILE A 30 3.73 3.85 -5.47
N GLU A 31 2.41 3.71 -5.54
CA GLU A 31 1.70 3.48 -6.78
C GLU A 31 1.90 4.63 -7.78
N LEU A 32 1.84 5.88 -7.30
CA LEU A 32 2.13 7.07 -8.11
C LEU A 32 3.57 7.06 -8.64
N MET A 33 4.55 6.67 -7.82
CA MET A 33 5.94 6.56 -8.28
C MET A 33 6.09 5.54 -9.40
N ILE A 34 5.42 4.39 -9.30
CA ILE A 34 5.41 3.37 -10.35
C ILE A 34 4.79 3.93 -11.63
N ASP A 35 3.67 4.63 -11.52
CA ASP A 35 2.99 5.23 -12.66
C ASP A 35 3.90 6.24 -13.39
N LEU A 36 4.63 7.06 -12.64
CA LEU A 36 5.58 8.02 -13.20
C LEU A 36 6.74 7.33 -13.91
N VAL A 37 7.27 6.22 -13.36
CA VAL A 37 8.33 5.43 -14.02
C VAL A 37 7.83 4.86 -15.35
N ILE A 38 6.64 4.25 -15.36
CA ILE A 38 6.03 3.70 -16.58
C ILE A 38 5.82 4.80 -17.62
N CYS A 39 5.24 5.94 -17.22
CA CYS A 39 4.92 7.03 -18.15
C CYS A 39 6.16 7.69 -18.73
N ARG A 40 7.24 7.81 -17.94
CA ARG A 40 8.52 8.36 -18.43
C ARG A 40 9.22 7.39 -19.36
N TYR A 41 9.17 6.08 -19.07
CA TYR A 41 9.78 5.07 -19.93
C TYR A 41 9.15 5.05 -21.34
N PHE A 42 7.82 5.15 -21.44
CA PHE A 42 7.14 5.14 -22.74
C PHE A 42 7.04 6.51 -23.41
N CYS A 43 7.31 7.59 -22.68
CA CYS A 43 7.17 8.94 -23.21
C CYS A 43 8.13 9.95 -22.55
N ASP A 44 9.17 10.32 -23.29
CA ASP A 44 10.15 11.33 -22.86
C ASP A 44 9.60 12.76 -22.85
N ASN A 45 8.49 13.02 -23.54
CA ASN A 45 7.86 14.33 -23.55
C ASN A 45 6.98 14.51 -22.30
N ILE A 46 7.36 15.43 -21.42
CA ILE A 46 6.67 15.71 -20.14
C ILE A 46 5.15 15.94 -20.30
N ASN A 47 4.72 16.67 -21.34
CA ASN A 47 3.30 16.98 -21.51
C ASN A 47 2.51 15.75 -21.96
N LYS A 48 3.06 14.98 -22.91
CA LYS A 48 2.45 13.71 -23.34
C LYS A 48 2.52 12.64 -22.25
N SER A 49 3.56 12.64 -21.42
CA SER A 49 3.71 11.75 -20.26
C SER A 49 2.63 12.02 -19.21
N LYS A 50 2.28 13.29 -18.96
CA LYS A 50 1.13 13.66 -18.10
C LYS A 50 -0.21 13.19 -18.68
N GLU A 51 -0.40 13.31 -20.00
CA GLU A 51 -1.60 12.78 -20.64
C GLU A 51 -1.68 11.26 -20.56
N LEU A 52 -0.56 10.56 -20.79
CA LEU A 52 -0.46 9.11 -20.64
C LEU A 52 -0.80 8.67 -19.21
N LEU A 53 -0.24 9.37 -18.22
CA LEU A 53 -0.49 9.14 -16.80
C LEU A 53 -1.99 9.21 -16.48
N HIS A 54 -2.65 10.31 -16.86
CA HIS A 54 -4.06 10.52 -16.55
C HIS A 54 -5.01 9.65 -17.36
N ARG A 55 -4.71 9.38 -18.63
CA ARG A 55 -5.66 8.70 -19.54
C ARG A 55 -5.57 7.18 -19.49
N LEU A 56 -4.38 6.64 -19.23
CA LEU A 56 -4.09 5.23 -19.47
C LEU A 56 -3.45 4.51 -18.29
N VAL A 57 -2.77 5.20 -17.39
CA VAL A 57 -1.96 4.53 -16.35
C VAL A 57 -2.62 4.60 -14.97
N SER A 58 -2.84 5.81 -14.43
CA SER A 58 -3.30 6.02 -13.05
C SER A 58 -4.59 5.24 -12.74
N ASP A 59 -5.63 5.43 -13.56
CA ASP A 59 -6.99 4.99 -13.22
C ASP A 59 -7.45 3.76 -14.02
N LYS A 60 -6.66 3.33 -15.01
CA LYS A 60 -7.04 2.25 -15.95
C LYS A 60 -6.28 0.96 -15.72
N LEU A 61 -5.06 1.04 -15.19
CA LEU A 61 -4.28 -0.15 -14.85
C LEU A 61 -4.46 -0.47 -13.38
N ASP A 62 -4.69 -1.73 -13.07
CA ASP A 62 -4.58 -2.19 -11.69
C ASP A 62 -3.10 -2.26 -11.26
N PHE A 63 -2.89 -2.29 -9.94
CA PHE A 63 -1.54 -2.35 -9.37
C PHE A 63 -0.73 -3.56 -9.84
N ASN A 64 -1.37 -4.71 -10.09
CA ASN A 64 -0.66 -5.91 -10.56
C ASN A 64 -0.13 -5.72 -11.98
N THR A 65 -0.91 -5.10 -12.85
CA THR A 65 -0.53 -4.75 -14.22
C THR A 65 0.61 -3.73 -14.20
N LYS A 66 0.52 -2.69 -13.35
CA LYS A 66 1.59 -1.71 -13.12
C LYS A 66 2.89 -2.40 -12.65
N LYS A 67 2.79 -3.34 -11.72
CA LYS A 67 3.92 -4.13 -11.21
C LYS A 67 4.58 -4.99 -12.30
N ILE A 68 3.79 -5.61 -13.19
CA ILE A 68 4.30 -6.38 -14.32
C ILE A 68 5.07 -5.47 -15.28
N LEU A 69 4.51 -4.31 -15.63
CA LEU A 69 5.17 -3.32 -16.48
C LEU A 69 6.46 -2.80 -15.86
N LEU A 70 6.43 -2.47 -14.57
CA LEU A 70 7.62 -2.08 -13.81
C LEU A 70 8.69 -3.17 -13.84
N GLY A 71 8.30 -4.43 -13.59
CA GLY A 71 9.20 -5.57 -13.67
C GLY A 71 9.86 -5.68 -15.04
N TYR A 72 9.08 -5.54 -16.12
CA TYR A 72 9.63 -5.52 -17.48
C TYR A 72 10.65 -4.39 -17.68
N ILE A 73 10.34 -3.16 -17.25
CA ILE A 73 11.26 -2.01 -17.37
C ILE A 73 12.55 -2.27 -16.59
N LEU A 74 12.43 -2.73 -15.34
CA LEU A 74 13.58 -2.97 -14.47
C LEU A 74 14.47 -4.09 -14.98
N HIS A 75 13.90 -5.22 -15.44
CA HIS A 75 14.68 -6.34 -15.96
C HIS A 75 15.41 -6.02 -17.27
N ASN A 76 14.88 -5.12 -18.11
CA ASN A 76 15.52 -4.81 -19.40
C ASN A 76 16.50 -3.62 -19.32
N HIS A 77 16.26 -2.65 -18.42
CA HIS A 77 17.01 -1.39 -18.40
C HIS A 77 17.73 -1.10 -17.08
N TYR A 78 17.37 -1.79 -16.00
CA TYR A 78 17.91 -1.56 -14.65
C TYR A 78 18.29 -2.89 -13.98
N THR A 79 18.95 -3.78 -14.71
CA THR A 79 19.31 -5.14 -14.26
C THR A 79 20.05 -5.15 -12.93
N LYS A 80 21.05 -4.27 -12.77
CA LYS A 80 21.82 -4.12 -11.53
C LYS A 80 20.93 -3.82 -10.31
N PHE A 81 19.89 -3.01 -10.48
CA PHE A 81 18.96 -2.72 -9.38
C PHE A 81 18.23 -3.97 -8.92
N ILE A 82 17.78 -4.82 -9.85
CA ILE A 82 17.11 -6.08 -9.51
C ILE A 82 18.08 -7.08 -8.88
N GLU A 83 19.32 -7.15 -9.36
CA GLU A 83 20.36 -7.99 -8.77
C GLU A 83 20.68 -7.58 -7.33
N ASP A 84 20.78 -6.27 -7.08
CA ASP A 84 21.00 -5.71 -5.75
C ASP A 84 19.75 -5.84 -4.84
N ASN A 85 18.55 -5.94 -5.43
CA ASN A 85 17.26 -5.94 -4.72
C ASN A 85 16.32 -7.07 -5.21
N PRO A 86 16.69 -8.34 -5.06
CA PRO A 86 15.98 -9.47 -5.68
C PRO A 86 14.55 -9.65 -5.16
N LYS A 87 14.22 -9.10 -3.99
CA LYS A 87 12.90 -9.18 -3.37
C LYS A 87 11.99 -8.01 -3.71
N PHE A 88 12.47 -6.98 -4.41
CA PHE A 88 11.74 -5.72 -4.62
C PHE A 88 10.30 -5.92 -5.12
N LEU A 89 10.10 -6.70 -6.21
CA LEU A 89 8.76 -6.96 -6.75
C LEU A 89 7.87 -7.78 -5.80
N SER A 90 8.48 -8.69 -5.01
CA SER A 90 7.75 -9.46 -4.00
C SER A 90 7.34 -8.58 -2.81
N ASP A 91 8.18 -7.63 -2.41
CA ASP A 91 7.90 -6.71 -1.32
C ASP A 91 6.82 -5.69 -1.70
N LEU A 92 6.74 -5.29 -2.98
CA LEU A 92 5.58 -4.54 -3.51
C LEU A 92 4.27 -5.33 -3.38
N THR A 93 4.31 -6.65 -3.56
CA THR A 93 3.12 -7.52 -3.41
C THR A 93 2.69 -7.58 -1.94
N LYS A 94 3.64 -7.77 -1.02
CA LYS A 94 3.36 -7.74 0.43
C LYS A 94 2.81 -6.40 0.88
N ALA A 95 3.34 -5.28 0.35
CA ALA A 95 2.83 -3.95 0.66
C ALA A 95 1.37 -3.77 0.20
N GLN A 96 1.02 -4.30 -0.97
CA GLN A 96 -0.36 -4.28 -1.49
C GLN A 96 -1.29 -5.11 -0.59
N GLU A 97 -0.87 -6.32 -0.22
CA GLU A 97 -1.63 -7.21 0.67
C GLU A 97 -1.85 -6.55 2.03
N PHE A 98 -0.81 -5.95 2.61
CA PHE A 98 -0.90 -5.21 3.87
C PHE A 98 -1.91 -4.07 3.78
N ARG A 99 -1.83 -3.25 2.71
CA ARG A 99 -2.79 -2.17 2.46
C ARG A 99 -4.21 -2.70 2.33
N ASN A 100 -4.42 -3.83 1.64
CA ASN A 100 -5.75 -4.44 1.49
C ASN A 100 -6.29 -4.94 2.83
N VAL A 101 -5.46 -5.59 3.65
CA VAL A 101 -5.82 -6.01 5.00
C VAL A 101 -6.26 -4.82 5.85
N LEU A 102 -5.50 -3.71 5.83
CA LEU A 102 -5.87 -2.50 6.57
C LEU A 102 -7.14 -1.81 6.04
N ALA A 103 -7.37 -1.86 4.72
CA ALA A 103 -8.54 -1.28 4.09
C ALA A 103 -9.83 -2.05 4.41
N HIS A 104 -9.76 -3.38 4.47
CA HIS A 104 -10.94 -4.23 4.66
C HIS A 104 -11.19 -4.66 6.11
N ARG A 105 -10.17 -4.66 6.98
CA ARG A 105 -10.35 -5.04 8.39
C ARG A 105 -10.46 -3.80 9.30
N LYS A 106 -11.33 -3.87 10.30
CA LYS A 106 -11.33 -2.90 11.41
C LYS A 106 -10.09 -3.19 12.26
N VAL A 107 -9.05 -2.38 12.07
CA VAL A 107 -7.81 -2.51 12.83
C VAL A 107 -8.08 -2.11 14.28
N PHE A 108 -7.94 -3.06 15.21
CA PHE A 108 -7.92 -2.76 16.64
C PHE A 108 -6.46 -2.75 17.10
N THR A 109 -5.81 -1.58 17.01
CA THR A 109 -4.48 -1.42 17.61
C THR A 109 -4.61 -1.32 19.12
N ARG A 110 -4.04 -2.29 19.86
CA ARG A 110 -3.96 -2.22 21.33
C ARG A 110 -2.75 -1.37 21.75
N LYS A 111 -1.64 -1.42 21.01
CA LYS A 111 -0.40 -0.64 21.21
C LYS A 111 0.29 -0.31 19.87
N LYS A 112 1.24 0.64 19.88
CA LYS A 112 2.07 1.03 18.72
C LYS A 112 3.00 -0.11 18.26
N SER A 113 3.56 -0.85 19.22
CA SER A 113 4.45 -1.99 18.99
C SER A 113 3.85 -3.10 18.13
N ASP A 114 2.52 -3.25 18.15
CA ASP A 114 1.81 -4.30 17.41
C ASP A 114 1.90 -4.10 15.88
N LEU A 115 2.22 -2.87 15.44
CA LEU A 115 2.50 -2.53 14.04
C LEU A 115 3.98 -2.71 13.70
N ASP A 116 4.88 -2.44 14.64
CA ASP A 116 6.33 -2.51 14.44
C ASP A 116 6.81 -3.98 14.34
N THR A 117 6.04 -4.93 14.90
CA THR A 117 6.29 -6.38 14.80
C THR A 117 5.44 -7.07 13.72
N PHE A 118 4.79 -6.31 12.84
CA PHE A 118 3.88 -6.86 11.85
C PHE A 118 4.63 -7.49 10.67
N ASP A 119 4.54 -8.80 10.57
CA ASP A 119 5.11 -9.66 9.53
C ASP A 119 4.08 -10.10 8.47
N GLY A 120 2.81 -9.77 8.66
CA GLY A 120 1.69 -10.24 7.83
C GLY A 120 0.57 -10.90 8.65
N ASP A 121 0.88 -11.49 9.80
CA ASP A 121 -0.04 -12.41 10.50
C ASP A 121 -0.51 -11.92 11.89
N ASN A 122 0.19 -10.96 12.52
CA ASN A 122 0.12 -10.76 13.97
C ASN A 122 -0.67 -9.54 14.51
N VAL A 123 -1.51 -8.87 13.72
CA VAL A 123 -2.46 -7.88 14.27
C VAL A 123 -3.75 -8.59 14.65
N TRP A 124 -4.20 -8.44 15.89
CA TRP A 124 -5.50 -8.96 16.33
C TRP A 124 -6.63 -8.19 15.62
N PHE A 125 -7.26 -8.84 14.65
CA PHE A 125 -8.43 -8.32 13.96
C PHE A 125 -9.68 -8.88 14.65
N GLU A 126 -10.54 -8.03 15.21
CA GLU A 126 -11.91 -8.46 15.48
C GLU A 126 -12.65 -8.47 14.14
N ASN A 127 -13.06 -9.66 13.69
CA ASN A 127 -14.06 -9.78 12.66
C ASN A 127 -15.41 -9.41 13.30
N PRO A 128 -16.09 -8.31 12.88
CA PRO A 128 -17.40 -7.97 13.42
C PRO A 128 -18.48 -9.03 13.12
N TYR A 129 -18.17 -10.04 12.29
CA TYR A 129 -19.03 -11.17 11.94
C TYR A 129 -18.63 -12.49 12.62
N CYS A 130 -17.50 -12.58 13.34
CA CYS A 130 -17.21 -13.73 14.20
C CYS A 130 -17.67 -13.38 15.62
N LYS A 131 -18.93 -13.68 15.92
CA LYS A 131 -19.37 -13.88 17.29
C LYS A 131 -18.92 -15.28 17.71
N GLU A 132 -18.07 -15.38 18.73
CA GLU A 132 -18.09 -16.55 19.62
C GLU A 132 -19.28 -16.41 20.59
#